data_AF-A0A167C5R0-F1
#
_entry.id   AF-A0A167C5R0-F1
#
_cell.length_a   1.000
_cell.length_b   1.000
_cell.length_c   1.000
_cell.angle_alpha   90.00
_cell.angle_beta   90.00
_cell.angle_gamma   90.00
#
_symmetry.space_group_name_H-M   'P 1'
#
loop_
_entity.id
_entity.type
_entity.pdbx_description
1 polymer ?
#
loop_
_entity_poly.entity_id
_entity_poly.type
_entity_poly.pdbx_seq_one_letter_code
_entity_poly.pdbx_strand_id
1 'polypeptide(L)'
;MSRKISQTGISLIKSFEGCRLTAYKPVATETYYTIGWGHYGADVKQWQTITQAQADKMLVIDLAKYEAYVNNVSYVPVTDKLTQNQFDALTSFCYNCGAGNLRSLCKGRTIAQIADSITKYDKAGGNVLAGLVRRRKAELDLFNKDDIKEDKEVKKVDADAIIDKYLKPAYGVAKTVADKKEIGRLADVLRVASGQAKQNG
;
A
#
# COMPACT_ATOMS: atom_id res chain seq x y z
N MET A 1 -7.43 17.38 1.65
CA MET A 1 -7.18 16.45 0.53
C MET A 1 -7.45 15.03 1.00
N SER A 2 -8.06 14.19 0.18
CA SER A 2 -8.28 12.77 0.49
C SER A 2 -7.00 11.98 0.21
N ARG A 3 -6.39 11.38 1.24
CA ARG A 3 -5.19 10.55 1.10
C ARG A 3 -5.57 9.16 0.57
N LYS A 4 -4.60 8.50 -0.07
CA LYS A 4 -4.70 7.14 -0.60
C LYS A 4 -3.63 6.29 0.03
N ILE A 5 -3.89 4.99 0.18
CA ILE A 5 -2.93 4.08 0.79
C ILE A 5 -1.70 3.96 -0.12
N SER A 6 -0.50 3.98 0.46
CA SER A 6 0.73 3.78 -0.30
C SER A 6 1.03 2.30 -0.53
N GLN A 7 2.05 2.02 -1.34
CA GLN A 7 2.55 0.65 -1.52
C GLN A 7 3.08 0.04 -0.22
N THR A 8 3.57 0.85 0.72
CA THR A 8 4.00 0.40 2.05
C THR A 8 2.81 -0.16 2.84
N GLY A 9 1.69 0.59 2.90
CA GLY A 9 0.45 0.13 3.53
C GLY A 9 -0.14 -1.11 2.86
N ILE A 10 -0.17 -1.17 1.52
CA ILE A 10 -0.62 -2.36 0.78
C ILE A 10 0.23 -3.58 1.13
N SER A 11 1.55 -3.41 1.18
CA SER A 11 2.48 -4.51 1.49
C SER A 11 2.32 -4.99 2.93
N LEU A 12 2.07 -4.06 3.88
CA LEU A 12 1.76 -4.40 5.26
C LEU A 12 0.50 -5.27 5.34
N ILE A 13 -0.59 -4.89 4.67
CA ILE A 13 -1.83 -5.67 4.64
C ILE A 13 -1.57 -7.06 4.06
N LYS A 14 -0.94 -7.15 2.88
CA LYS A 14 -0.61 -8.43 2.24
C LYS A 14 0.27 -9.34 3.10
N SER A 15 1.11 -8.78 3.98
CA SER A 15 1.94 -9.59 4.90
C SER A 15 1.14 -10.33 5.98
N PHE A 16 -0.09 -9.89 6.25
CA PHE A 16 -1.00 -10.52 7.22
C PHE A 16 -2.16 -11.26 6.59
N GLU A 17 -2.58 -10.88 5.38
CA GLU A 17 -3.65 -11.54 4.65
C GLU A 17 -3.13 -12.75 3.85
N GLY A 18 -3.93 -13.82 3.79
CA GLY A 18 -3.68 -14.91 2.84
C GLY A 18 -4.27 -14.60 1.48
N CYS A 19 -3.51 -14.80 0.40
CA CYS A 19 -4.05 -14.72 -0.97
C CYS A 19 -4.53 -16.10 -1.43
N ARG A 20 -5.80 -16.21 -1.85
CA ARG A 20 -6.34 -17.44 -2.47
C ARG A 20 -6.87 -17.13 -3.86
N LEU A 21 -6.23 -17.70 -4.88
CA LEU A 21 -6.54 -17.46 -6.28
C LEU A 21 -7.78 -18.22 -6.78
N THR A 22 -8.34 -19.11 -5.97
CA THR A 22 -9.59 -19.82 -6.25
C THR A 22 -10.61 -19.46 -5.17
N ALA A 23 -11.83 -19.15 -5.61
CA ALA A 23 -12.94 -18.84 -4.72
C ALA A 23 -13.22 -19.97 -3.73
N TYR A 24 -13.44 -19.61 -2.47
CA TYR A 24 -13.71 -20.55 -1.38
C TYR A 24 -14.70 -19.96 -0.37
N LYS A 25 -15.25 -20.80 0.49
CA LYS A 25 -16.00 -20.36 1.67
C LYS A 25 -15.18 -20.68 2.92
N PRO A 26 -14.80 -19.68 3.75
CA PRO A 26 -14.19 -19.93 5.05
C PRO A 26 -15.05 -20.82 5.95
N VAL A 27 -16.37 -20.58 5.93
CA VAL A 27 -17.38 -21.41 6.61
C VAL A 27 -18.48 -21.76 5.60
N ALA A 28 -18.94 -23.02 5.59
CA ALA A 28 -19.91 -23.51 4.60
C ALA A 28 -21.23 -22.72 4.58
N THR A 29 -21.59 -22.07 5.69
CA THR A 29 -22.81 -21.28 5.86
C THR A 29 -22.71 -19.85 5.33
N GLU A 30 -21.55 -19.40 4.85
CA GLU A 30 -21.43 -18.06 4.27
C GLU A 30 -22.28 -17.91 3.01
N THR A 31 -22.89 -16.74 2.82
CA THR A 31 -23.75 -16.45 1.68
C THR A 31 -22.94 -16.37 0.38
N TYR A 32 -21.83 -15.64 0.40
CA TYR A 32 -20.97 -15.42 -0.77
C TYR A 32 -19.65 -16.19 -0.66
N TYR A 33 -18.83 -16.10 -1.70
CA TYR A 33 -17.49 -16.68 -1.74
C TYR A 33 -16.44 -15.60 -1.46
N THR A 34 -15.32 -16.02 -0.88
CA THR A 34 -14.11 -15.21 -0.71
C THR A 34 -13.08 -15.57 -1.78
N ILE A 35 -12.36 -14.58 -2.31
CA ILE A 35 -11.26 -14.77 -3.26
C ILE A 35 -10.18 -13.68 -3.09
N GLY A 36 -8.98 -13.92 -3.64
CA GLY A 36 -7.86 -12.99 -3.61
C GLY A 36 -7.38 -12.76 -2.18
N TRP A 37 -7.17 -11.49 -1.82
CA TRP A 37 -6.69 -11.07 -0.51
C TRP A 37 -7.79 -10.95 0.56
N GLY A 38 -8.99 -11.47 0.32
CA GLY A 38 -10.13 -11.37 1.25
C GLY A 38 -11.37 -10.70 0.65
N HIS A 39 -11.44 -10.55 -0.67
CA HIS A 39 -12.63 -10.00 -1.34
C HIS A 39 -13.81 -10.95 -1.17
N TYR A 40 -14.94 -10.44 -0.71
CA TYR A 40 -16.16 -11.21 -0.42
C TYR A 40 -17.38 -10.48 -0.99
N GLY A 41 -18.07 -11.11 -1.94
CA GLY A 41 -19.15 -10.45 -2.66
C GLY A 41 -19.97 -11.39 -3.54
N ALA A 42 -21.17 -10.96 -3.90
CA ALA A 42 -22.10 -11.71 -4.76
C ALA A 42 -21.57 -11.92 -6.19
N ASP A 43 -20.58 -11.12 -6.58
CA ASP A 43 -19.86 -11.22 -7.85
C ASP A 43 -18.82 -12.34 -7.87
N VAL A 44 -18.44 -12.89 -6.70
CA VAL A 44 -17.53 -14.03 -6.60
C VAL A 44 -18.30 -15.33 -6.79
N LYS A 45 -17.97 -16.05 -7.86
CA LYS A 45 -18.62 -17.31 -8.23
C LYS A 45 -17.88 -18.51 -7.68
N GLN A 46 -18.62 -19.58 -7.39
CA GLN A 46 -18.02 -20.87 -7.05
C GLN A 46 -17.03 -21.31 -8.14
N TRP A 47 -15.87 -21.82 -7.73
CA TRP A 47 -14.79 -22.27 -8.63
C TRP A 47 -14.13 -21.18 -9.47
N GLN A 48 -14.50 -19.90 -9.29
CA GLN A 48 -13.82 -18.79 -9.97
C GLN A 48 -12.33 -18.80 -9.61
N THR A 49 -11.49 -18.65 -10.64
CA THR A 49 -10.04 -18.49 -10.50
C THR A 49 -9.60 -17.14 -11.02
N ILE A 50 -8.62 -16.53 -10.36
CA ILE A 50 -8.02 -15.26 -10.77
C ILE A 50 -6.49 -15.35 -10.77
N THR A 51 -5.83 -14.48 -11.53
CA THR A 51 -4.38 -14.31 -11.48
C THR A 51 -3.96 -13.50 -10.26
N GLN A 52 -2.69 -13.58 -9.87
CA GLN A 52 -2.16 -12.75 -8.79
C GLN A 52 -2.35 -11.24 -9.06
N ALA A 53 -2.18 -10.81 -10.32
CA ALA A 53 -2.38 -9.41 -10.71
C ALA A 53 -3.85 -8.96 -10.57
N GLN A 54 -4.80 -9.87 -10.86
CA GLN A 54 -6.23 -9.61 -10.63
C GLN A 54 -6.55 -9.53 -9.13
N ALA A 55 -5.99 -10.42 -8.30
CA ALA A 55 -6.13 -10.37 -6.85
C ALA A 55 -5.59 -9.06 -6.28
N ASP A 56 -4.41 -8.63 -6.74
CA ASP A 56 -3.78 -7.38 -6.32
C ASP A 56 -4.62 -6.16 -6.71
N LYS A 57 -5.15 -6.12 -7.93
CA LYS A 57 -6.03 -5.05 -8.39
C LYS A 57 -7.33 -4.99 -7.58
N MET A 58 -7.91 -6.15 -7.27
CA MET A 58 -9.12 -6.28 -6.47
C MET A 58 -8.91 -5.74 -5.05
N LEU A 59 -7.76 -6.06 -4.43
CA LEU A 59 -7.40 -5.50 -3.12
C LEU A 59 -7.37 -3.96 -3.14
N VAL A 60 -6.73 -3.34 -4.15
CA VAL A 60 -6.69 -1.87 -4.25
C VAL A 60 -8.08 -1.27 -4.39
N ILE A 61 -8.97 -1.91 -5.14
CA ILE A 61 -10.37 -1.47 -5.27
C ILE A 61 -11.10 -1.55 -3.93
N ASP A 62 -10.98 -2.68 -3.22
CA ASP A 62 -11.61 -2.87 -1.91
C ASP A 62 -11.09 -1.88 -0.86
N LEU A 63 -9.80 -1.52 -0.94
CA LEU A 63 -9.18 -0.56 -0.04
C LEU A 63 -9.81 0.83 -0.09
N ALA A 64 -10.44 1.21 -1.22
CA ALA A 64 -11.10 2.51 -1.37
C ALA A 64 -12.15 2.78 -0.29
N LYS A 65 -12.89 1.74 0.15
CA LYS A 65 -13.86 1.86 1.24
C LYS A 65 -13.19 2.19 2.57
N TYR A 66 -12.06 1.55 2.87
CA TYR A 66 -11.35 1.74 4.14
C TYR A 66 -10.63 3.09 4.17
N GLU A 67 -10.03 3.50 3.05
CA GLU A 67 -9.49 4.85 2.87
C GLU A 67 -10.54 5.93 3.11
N ALA A 68 -11.77 5.73 2.63
CA ALA A 68 -12.87 6.68 2.83
C ALA A 68 -13.22 6.84 4.32
N TYR A 69 -13.15 5.76 5.12
CA TYR A 69 -13.33 5.88 6.57
C TYR A 69 -12.17 6.62 7.24
N VAL A 70 -10.92 6.32 6.87
CA VAL A 70 -9.76 7.00 7.48
C VAL A 70 -9.76 8.50 7.13
N ASN A 71 -10.14 8.87 5.92
CA ASN A 71 -10.26 10.28 5.50
C ASN A 71 -11.47 11.02 6.10
N ASN A 72 -12.36 10.33 6.81
CA ASN A 72 -13.58 10.93 7.34
C ASN A 72 -13.40 11.32 8.82
N VAL A 73 -13.53 12.62 9.10
CA VAL A 73 -13.40 13.20 10.47
C VAL A 73 -14.36 12.61 11.50
N SER A 74 -15.49 12.03 11.07
CA SER A 74 -16.43 11.34 11.98
C SER A 74 -15.89 10.00 12.51
N TYR A 75 -14.90 9.43 11.82
CA TYR A 75 -14.20 8.20 12.18
C TYR A 75 -12.81 8.52 12.73
N VAL A 76 -12.07 9.41 12.07
CA VAL A 76 -10.72 9.82 12.45
C VAL A 76 -10.65 11.36 12.55
N PRO A 77 -10.95 11.93 13.73
CA PRO A 77 -11.01 13.40 13.89
C PRO A 77 -9.71 14.14 13.56
N VAL A 78 -8.57 13.46 13.64
CA VAL A 78 -7.23 14.00 13.35
C VAL A 78 -6.74 13.69 11.93
N THR A 79 -7.63 13.25 11.03
CA THR A 79 -7.25 12.78 9.68
C THR A 79 -6.48 13.81 8.84
N ASP A 80 -6.73 15.10 9.04
CA ASP A 80 -6.05 16.19 8.35
C ASP A 80 -4.55 16.24 8.72
N LYS A 81 -4.22 15.88 9.96
CA LYS A 81 -2.87 15.93 10.54
C LYS A 81 -2.05 14.65 10.38
N LEU A 82 -2.63 13.60 9.81
CA LEU A 82 -1.93 12.33 9.64
C LEU A 82 -0.78 12.45 8.64
N THR A 83 0.32 11.77 8.94
CA THR A 83 1.36 11.44 7.96
C THR A 83 0.86 10.33 7.01
N GLN A 84 1.58 10.07 5.91
CA GLN A 84 1.23 8.99 5.00
C GLN A 84 1.34 7.62 5.68
N ASN A 85 2.40 7.40 6.47
CA ASN A 85 2.56 6.15 7.22
C ASN A 85 1.45 5.94 8.27
N GLN A 86 1.01 6.99 8.94
CA GLN A 86 -0.11 6.92 9.88
C GLN A 86 -1.43 6.61 9.16
N PHE A 87 -1.66 7.22 7.99
CA PHE A 87 -2.81 6.90 7.14
C PHE A 87 -2.80 5.44 6.69
N ASP A 88 -1.64 4.93 6.26
CA ASP A 88 -1.47 3.54 5.83
C ASP A 88 -1.74 2.54 6.97
N ALA A 89 -1.16 2.80 8.15
CA ALA A 89 -1.36 1.95 9.33
C ALA A 89 -2.82 1.92 9.79
N LEU A 90 -3.51 3.08 9.80
CA LEU A 90 -4.94 3.15 10.13
C LEU A 90 -5.82 2.50 9.07
N THR A 91 -5.41 2.53 7.80
CA THR A 91 -6.13 1.83 6.72
C THR A 91 -5.99 0.31 6.88
N SER A 92 -4.79 -0.19 7.19
CA SER A 92 -4.57 -1.61 7.54
C SER A 92 -5.39 -2.04 8.77
N PHE A 93 -5.39 -1.20 9.81
CA PHE A 93 -6.19 -1.44 11.00
C PHE A 93 -7.69 -1.50 10.66
N CYS A 94 -8.18 -0.55 9.87
CA CYS A 94 -9.58 -0.49 9.47
C CYS A 94 -9.99 -1.66 8.58
N TYR A 95 -9.09 -2.14 7.71
CA TYR A 95 -9.30 -3.34 6.89
C TYR A 95 -9.54 -4.57 7.78
N ASN A 96 -8.74 -4.71 8.85
CA ASN A 96 -8.83 -5.86 9.74
C ASN A 96 -9.95 -5.78 10.79
N CYS A 97 -10.08 -4.63 11.45
CA CYS A 97 -10.95 -4.45 12.60
C CYS A 97 -12.30 -3.81 12.23
N GLY A 98 -12.43 -3.28 11.01
CA GLY A 98 -13.61 -2.57 10.54
C GLY A 98 -13.71 -1.11 11.02
N ALA A 99 -14.61 -0.36 10.37
CA ALA A 99 -14.78 1.08 10.59
C ALA A 99 -15.27 1.44 12.01
N GLY A 100 -16.07 0.58 12.63
CA GLY A 100 -16.55 0.81 14.00
C GLY A 100 -15.40 0.82 15.00
N ASN A 101 -14.48 -0.14 14.90
CA ASN A 101 -13.29 -0.19 15.74
C ASN A 101 -12.31 0.94 15.42
N LEU A 102 -12.15 1.31 14.14
CA LEU A 102 -11.37 2.50 13.76
C LEU A 102 -11.91 3.75 14.46
N ARG A 103 -13.22 3.98 14.43
CA ARG A 103 -13.85 5.11 15.11
C ARG A 103 -13.59 5.07 16.61
N SER A 104 -13.75 3.91 17.24
CA SER A 104 -13.47 3.73 18.67
C SER A 104 -11.99 3.94 19.02
N LEU A 105 -11.06 3.59 18.12
CA LEU A 105 -9.63 3.83 18.26
C LEU A 105 -9.29 5.33 18.19
N CYS A 106 -9.95 6.11 17.34
CA CYS A 106 -9.58 7.51 17.10
C CYS A 106 -10.43 8.54 17.85
N LYS A 107 -11.64 8.20 18.29
CA LYS A 107 -12.57 9.16 18.91
C LYS A 107 -11.97 9.79 20.17
N GLY A 108 -11.85 11.12 20.15
CA GLY A 108 -11.37 11.91 21.29
C GLY A 108 -9.89 11.69 21.62
N ARG A 109 -9.11 11.09 20.72
CA ARG A 109 -7.68 10.82 20.93
C ARG A 109 -6.79 11.69 20.03
N THR A 110 -5.65 12.09 20.57
CA THR A 110 -4.54 12.65 19.79
C THR A 110 -3.82 11.54 19.01
N ILE A 111 -2.94 11.91 18.07
CA ILE A 111 -2.11 10.96 17.32
C ILE A 111 -1.29 10.06 18.26
N ALA A 112 -0.67 10.63 19.31
CA ALA A 112 0.08 9.85 20.30
C ALA A 112 -0.82 8.86 21.06
N GLN A 113 -2.01 9.30 21.49
CA GLN A 113 -2.96 8.43 22.20
C GLN A 113 -3.52 7.30 21.31
N ILE A 114 -3.61 7.52 19.99
CA ILE A 114 -3.95 6.48 19.02
C ILE A 114 -2.82 5.44 18.97
N ALA A 115 -1.56 5.87 18.86
CA ALA A 115 -0.40 4.99 18.86
C ALA A 115 -0.36 4.11 20.13
N ASP A 116 -0.59 4.69 21.31
CA ASP A 116 -0.63 3.95 22.58
C ASP A 116 -1.80 2.95 22.70
N SER A 117 -2.81 3.08 21.84
CA SER A 117 -4.05 2.31 21.92
C SER A 117 -4.18 1.23 20.85
N ILE A 118 -3.42 1.31 19.76
CA ILE A 118 -3.55 0.39 18.62
C ILE A 118 -3.29 -1.07 19.02
N THR A 119 -2.32 -1.31 19.92
CA THR A 119 -1.91 -2.64 20.40
C THR A 119 -2.95 -3.34 21.26
N LYS A 120 -3.99 -2.62 21.73
CA LYS A 120 -5.08 -3.18 22.54
C LYS A 120 -6.11 -3.97 21.73
N TYR A 121 -6.02 -3.92 20.40
CA TYR A 121 -6.92 -4.62 19.48
C TYR A 121 -6.28 -5.95 19.02
N ASP A 122 -5.97 -6.80 19.99
CA ASP A 122 -5.26 -8.06 19.83
C ASP A 122 -6.13 -9.31 20.10
N LYS A 123 -7.43 -9.11 20.30
CA LYS A 123 -8.37 -10.18 20.66
C LYS A 123 -9.36 -10.53 19.54
N ALA A 124 -9.71 -11.81 19.47
CA ALA A 124 -10.91 -12.28 18.77
C ALA A 124 -11.63 -13.35 19.61
N GLY A 125 -12.95 -13.32 19.65
CA GLY A 125 -13.73 -14.22 20.50
C GLY A 125 -13.37 -14.12 22.00
N GLY A 126 -12.92 -12.94 22.45
CA GLY A 126 -12.49 -12.69 23.84
C GLY A 126 -11.04 -13.09 24.16
N ASN A 127 -10.36 -13.83 23.27
CA ASN A 127 -9.01 -14.33 23.51
C ASN A 127 -7.96 -13.52 22.75
N VAL A 128 -6.81 -13.28 23.40
CA VAL A 128 -5.64 -12.67 22.74
C VAL A 128 -5.10 -13.65 21.71
N LEU A 129 -4.90 -13.17 20.48
CA LEU A 129 -4.35 -13.97 19.38
C LEU A 129 -2.96 -13.45 19.01
N ALA A 130 -1.97 -14.34 19.01
CA ALA A 130 -0.58 -13.99 18.68
C ALA A 130 -0.45 -13.33 17.28
N GLY A 131 -1.30 -13.73 16.31
CA GLY A 131 -1.35 -13.10 14.99
C GLY A 131 -1.77 -11.63 15.05
N LEU A 132 -2.77 -11.29 15.88
CA LEU A 132 -3.23 -9.92 16.04
C LEU A 132 -2.22 -9.09 16.83
N VAL A 133 -1.56 -9.65 17.86
CA VAL A 133 -0.46 -8.97 18.56
C VAL A 133 0.64 -8.55 17.58
N ARG A 134 1.09 -9.47 16.72
CA ARG A 134 2.11 -9.16 15.69
C ARG A 134 1.62 -8.11 14.70
N ARG A 135 0.35 -8.21 14.27
CA ARG A 135 -0.24 -7.24 13.33
C ARG A 135 -0.32 -5.84 13.91
N ARG A 136 -0.86 -5.69 15.12
CA ARG A 136 -0.96 -4.38 15.78
C ARG A 136 0.40 -3.78 16.05
N LYS A 137 1.40 -4.61 16.39
CA LYS A 137 2.78 -4.15 16.53
C LYS A 137 3.34 -3.61 15.20
N ALA A 138 3.17 -4.33 14.09
CA ALA A 138 3.66 -3.87 12.79
C ALA A 138 2.94 -2.61 12.30
N GLU A 139 1.63 -2.48 12.56
CA GLU A 139 0.88 -1.26 12.30
C GLU A 139 1.38 -0.09 13.17
N LEU A 140 1.67 -0.30 14.45
CA LEU A 140 2.27 0.71 15.33
C LEU A 140 3.67 1.12 14.85
N ASP A 141 4.50 0.15 14.48
CA ASP A 141 5.86 0.39 13.99
C ASP A 141 5.82 1.23 12.70
N LEU A 142 4.86 0.96 11.79
CA LEU A 142 4.62 1.83 10.63
C LEU A 142 4.09 3.21 11.05
N PHE A 143 3.10 3.27 11.95
CA PHE A 143 2.48 4.51 12.40
C PHE A 143 3.49 5.50 13.02
N ASN A 144 4.49 4.98 13.73
CA ASN A 144 5.56 5.76 14.36
C ASN A 144 6.74 6.04 13.43
N LYS A 145 6.76 5.47 12.23
CA LYS A 145 7.82 5.71 11.26
C LYS A 145 7.64 7.09 10.64
N ASP A 146 8.70 7.90 10.69
CA ASP A 146 8.73 9.15 9.95
C ASP A 146 8.47 8.90 8.46
N ASP A 147 7.67 9.75 7.84
CA ASP A 147 7.51 9.72 6.40
C ASP A 147 8.89 9.96 5.79
N ILE A 148 9.40 8.99 5.04
CA ILE A 148 10.49 9.27 4.12
C ILE A 148 9.89 10.29 3.17
N LYS A 149 10.44 11.52 3.16
CA LYS A 149 10.17 12.45 2.07
C LYS A 149 10.67 11.73 0.82
N GLU A 150 9.76 11.09 0.08
CA GLU A 150 10.02 10.78 -1.31
C GLU A 150 10.34 12.13 -1.93
N ASP A 151 11.62 12.40 -2.14
CA ASP A 151 12.02 13.42 -3.08
C ASP A 151 11.41 12.95 -4.40
N LYS A 152 10.24 13.51 -4.74
CA LYS A 152 9.57 13.33 -6.03
C LYS A 152 10.41 13.84 -7.20
N GLU A 153 11.60 14.34 -6.88
CA GLU A 153 12.64 14.84 -7.74
C GLU A 153 13.74 13.78 -7.79
N VAL A 154 13.97 13.21 -8.97
CA VAL A 154 15.14 12.36 -9.17
C VAL A 154 16.35 13.25 -8.93
N LYS A 155 17.19 12.97 -7.93
CA LYS A 155 18.37 13.82 -7.74
C LYS A 155 19.28 13.67 -8.95
N LYS A 156 19.91 14.76 -9.36
CA LYS A 156 20.94 14.75 -10.41
C LYS A 156 21.97 13.64 -10.21
N VAL A 157 22.42 13.43 -8.96
CA VAL A 157 23.34 12.35 -8.59
C VAL A 157 22.80 10.96 -8.91
N ASP A 158 21.52 10.71 -8.64
CA ASP A 158 20.91 9.40 -8.87
C ASP A 158 20.66 9.16 -10.37
N ALA A 159 20.22 10.19 -11.10
CA ALA A 159 20.07 10.14 -12.55
C ALA A 159 21.42 9.88 -13.25
N ASP A 160 22.45 10.65 -12.90
CA ASP A 160 23.80 10.50 -13.45
C ASP A 160 24.36 9.10 -13.13
N ALA A 161 24.18 8.59 -11.90
CA ALA A 161 24.62 7.25 -11.52
C ALA A 161 23.94 6.14 -12.34
N ILE A 162 22.63 6.24 -12.58
CA ILE A 162 21.89 5.27 -13.40
C ILE A 162 22.35 5.33 -14.86
N ILE A 163 22.51 6.54 -15.40
CA ILE A 163 22.97 6.75 -16.79
C ILE A 163 24.37 6.16 -16.97
N ASP A 164 25.30 6.45 -16.07
CA ASP A 164 26.69 6.06 -16.18
C ASP A 164 26.90 4.56 -15.97
N LYS A 165 26.18 3.98 -15.01
CA LYS A 165 26.33 2.57 -14.67
C LYS A 165 25.62 1.64 -15.65
N TYR A 166 24.48 2.05 -16.21
CA TYR A 166 23.62 1.15 -17.00
C TYR A 166 23.44 1.61 -18.44
N LEU A 167 23.13 2.88 -18.68
CA LEU A 167 22.72 3.33 -20.02
C LEU A 167 23.92 3.61 -20.95
N LYS A 168 25.01 4.20 -20.46
CA LYS A 168 26.23 4.43 -21.25
C LYS A 168 26.85 3.11 -21.74
N PRO A 169 27.05 2.08 -20.90
CA PRO A 169 27.52 0.78 -21.38
C PRO A 169 26.56 0.13 -22.37
N ALA A 170 25.26 0.17 -22.10
CA ALA A 170 24.24 -0.37 -23.00
C ALA A 170 24.26 0.30 -24.37
N TYR A 171 24.44 1.63 -24.41
CA TYR A 171 24.57 2.39 -25.65
C TYR A 171 25.81 1.95 -26.47
N GLY A 172 26.93 1.67 -25.79
CA GLY A 172 28.16 1.22 -26.41
C GLY A 172 28.06 -0.15 -27.09
N VAL A 173 27.24 -1.07 -26.54
CA VAL A 173 27.07 -2.43 -27.06
C VAL A 173 25.82 -2.63 -27.94
N ALA A 174 24.99 -1.60 -28.08
CA ALA A 174 23.77 -1.65 -28.88
C ALA A 174 24.06 -1.91 -30.37
N LYS A 175 23.36 -2.91 -30.93
CA LYS A 175 23.61 -3.42 -32.29
C LYS A 175 22.89 -2.63 -33.38
N THR A 176 21.74 -2.05 -33.06
CA THR A 176 20.93 -1.31 -34.02
C THR A 176 20.86 0.18 -33.71
N VAL A 177 20.59 0.98 -34.74
CA VAL A 177 20.35 2.42 -34.59
C VAL A 177 19.10 2.68 -33.73
N ALA A 178 18.09 1.82 -33.84
CA ALA A 178 16.87 1.91 -33.04
C ALA A 178 17.15 1.73 -31.54
N ASP A 179 17.97 0.73 -31.18
CA ASP A 179 18.36 0.48 -29.78
C ASP A 179 19.14 1.66 -29.20
N LYS A 180 20.09 2.21 -29.97
CA LYS A 180 20.85 3.40 -29.54
C LYS A 180 19.93 4.59 -29.31
N LYS A 181 18.96 4.81 -30.19
CA LYS A 181 17.99 5.91 -30.06
C LYS A 181 17.13 5.74 -28.81
N GLU A 182 16.66 4.52 -28.53
CA GLU A 182 15.84 4.26 -27.36
C GLU A 182 16.61 4.41 -26.05
N ILE A 183 17.85 3.90 -25.99
CA ILE A 183 18.72 4.09 -24.82
C ILE A 183 19.03 5.58 -24.61
N GLY A 184 19.28 6.33 -25.69
CA GLY A 184 19.47 7.78 -25.63
C GLY A 184 18.24 8.52 -25.10
N ARG A 185 17.05 8.13 -25.55
CA ARG A 185 15.76 8.65 -25.06
C ARG A 185 15.57 8.38 -23.57
N LEU A 186 15.88 7.16 -23.11
CA LEU A 186 15.77 6.78 -21.70
C LEU A 186 16.72 7.61 -20.81
N ALA A 187 17.96 7.85 -21.27
CA ALA A 187 18.90 8.72 -20.56
C ALA A 187 18.37 10.16 -20.42
N ASP A 188 17.71 10.68 -21.46
CA ASP A 188 17.11 12.01 -21.42
C ASP A 188 15.85 12.11 -20.58
N VAL A 189 15.06 11.04 -20.48
CA VAL A 189 13.94 10.98 -19.53
C VAL A 189 14.46 11.12 -18.10
N LEU A 190 15.56 10.42 -17.75
CA LEU A 190 16.16 10.51 -16.42
C LEU A 190 16.74 11.90 -16.14
N ARG A 191 17.44 12.50 -17.10
CA ARG A 191 17.95 13.89 -16.99
C ARG A 191 16.84 14.89 -16.78
N VAL A 192 15.76 14.81 -17.56
CA VAL A 192 14.64 15.74 -17.41
C VAL A 192 13.93 15.54 -16.07
N ALA A 193 13.78 14.29 -15.63
CA ALA A 193 13.21 13.98 -14.32
C ALA A 193 14.06 14.50 -13.14
N SER A 194 15.34 14.80 -13.38
CA SER A 194 16.26 15.41 -12.41
C SER A 194 16.55 16.90 -12.63
N GLY A 195 15.80 17.56 -13.53
CA GLY A 195 15.97 18.98 -13.85
C GLY A 195 17.19 19.29 -14.73
N GLN A 196 17.87 18.29 -15.27
CA GLN A 196 18.96 18.45 -16.24
C GLN A 196 18.41 18.62 -17.67
N ALA A 197 19.17 19.32 -18.52
CA ALA A 197 18.87 19.42 -19.94
C ALA A 197 19.06 18.06 -20.64
N LYS A 198 18.23 17.82 -21.67
CA LYS A 198 18.40 16.69 -22.60
C LYS A 198 19.74 16.80 -23.34
N GLN A 199 20.34 15.66 -23.68
CA GLN A 199 21.61 15.59 -24.40
C GLN A 199 21.52 14.83 -25.72
N ASN A 200 20.46 14.04 -25.92
CA ASN A 200 20.28 13.21 -27.11
C ASN A 200 19.07 13.72 -27.92
N GLY A 201 19.30 14.05 -29.20
CA GLY A 201 18.26 14.49 -30.14
C GLY A 201 17.47 13.33 -30.75
#